data_AF-A0A257K7Q0-F1
#
_entry.id   AF-A0A257K7Q0-F1
#
_cell.length_a   1.000
_cell.length_b   1.000
_cell.length_c   1.000
_cell.angle_alpha   90.00
_cell.angle_beta   90.00
_cell.angle_gamma   90.00
#
_symmetry.space_group_name_H-M   'P 1'
#
loop_
_entity.id
_entity.type
_entity.pdbx_description
1 polymer ?
#
loop_
_entity_poly.entity_id
_entity_poly.type
_entity_poly.pdbx_seq_one_letter_code
_entity_poly.pdbx_strand_id
1 'polypeptide(L)'
;MRTFPKPSVKTTVLASLLAAASLALTGPTNAGVSEQEAAKLGKELTPVGAERAGNKDGSIPEWKGGDLKAPAGWKVGAPRPDPYAGDALVAAIDAGNVDKYKDKLSEGQIALIKQLKGYKMNLYPSHRSCGYPDAVNERTRANATGAAMAANGFDMAKATPGGVPFPIPKNGA
;
A
#
# COMPACT_ATOMS: atom_id res chain seq x y z
N MET A 1 -25.09 64.48 13.94
CA MET A 1 -24.34 63.99 15.11
C MET A 1 -24.96 62.66 15.54
N ARG A 2 -24.39 61.51 15.13
CA ARG A 2 -24.84 60.18 15.59
C ARG A 2 -23.74 59.61 16.47
N THR A 3 -24.00 59.51 17.76
CA THR A 3 -23.12 58.91 18.75
C THR A 3 -23.27 57.40 18.68
N PHE A 4 -22.17 56.69 18.39
CA PHE A 4 -22.14 55.23 18.44
C PHE A 4 -22.08 54.77 19.91
N PRO A 5 -22.89 53.79 20.33
CA PRO A 5 -22.85 53.28 21.69
C PRO A 5 -21.53 52.50 21.93
N LYS A 6 -20.90 52.77 23.07
CA LYS A 6 -19.65 52.12 23.50
C LYS A 6 -19.97 50.70 24.00
N PRO A 7 -19.28 49.65 23.53
CA PRO A 7 -19.59 48.28 23.93
C PRO A 7 -19.33 48.07 25.43
N SER A 8 -20.21 47.32 26.07
CA SER A 8 -20.15 46.96 27.50
C SER A 8 -19.04 45.94 27.77
N VAL A 9 -18.38 46.05 28.93
CA VAL A 9 -17.32 45.13 29.39
C VAL A 9 -17.75 43.66 29.31
N LYS A 10 -19.05 43.36 29.50
CA LYS A 10 -19.60 42.00 29.39
C LYS A 10 -19.60 41.47 27.95
N THR A 11 -19.80 42.35 26.97
CA THR A 11 -19.78 42.01 25.53
C THR A 11 -18.35 41.73 25.06
N THR A 12 -17.36 42.42 25.64
CA THR A 12 -15.94 42.18 25.35
C THR A 12 -15.44 40.86 25.94
N VAL A 13 -15.87 40.47 27.14
CA VAL A 13 -15.46 39.20 27.78
C VAL A 13 -16.05 37.99 27.05
N LEU A 14 -17.31 38.06 26.58
CA LEU A 14 -17.95 36.97 25.85
C LEU A 14 -17.33 36.75 24.45
N ALA A 15 -16.92 37.84 23.77
CA ALA A 15 -16.23 37.76 22.49
C ALA A 15 -14.82 37.14 22.62
N SER A 16 -14.11 37.41 23.71
CA SER A 16 -12.78 36.83 23.98
C SER A 16 -12.82 35.35 24.33
N LEU A 17 -13.89 34.87 24.99
CA LEU A 17 -14.08 33.44 25.30
C LEU A 17 -14.45 32.61 24.06
N LEU A 18 -15.24 33.16 23.13
CA LEU A 18 -15.51 32.49 21.84
C LEU A 18 -14.26 32.45 20.94
N ALA A 19 -13.43 33.50 20.95
CA ALA A 19 -12.18 33.51 20.20
C ALA A 19 -11.14 32.51 20.74
N ALA A 20 -11.07 32.31 22.07
CA ALA A 20 -10.19 31.32 22.69
C ALA A 20 -10.67 29.86 22.44
N ALA A 21 -11.99 29.62 22.40
CA ALA A 21 -12.54 28.31 22.06
C ALA A 21 -12.34 27.93 20.58
N SER A 22 -12.18 28.92 19.70
CA SER A 22 -11.94 28.73 18.27
C SER A 22 -10.51 28.24 17.94
N LEU A 23 -9.52 28.53 18.79
CA LEU A 23 -8.14 28.05 18.62
C LEU A 23 -7.91 26.61 19.12
N ALA A 24 -8.86 26.02 19.85
CA ALA A 24 -8.73 24.66 20.37
C ALA A 24 -9.15 23.57 19.36
N LEU A 25 -9.73 23.95 18.21
CA LEU A 25 -10.17 23.02 17.16
C LEU A 25 -9.12 22.78 16.06
N THR A 26 -7.95 23.42 16.14
CA THR A 26 -6.81 23.07 15.29
C THR A 26 -6.09 21.87 15.89
N GLY A 27 -6.66 20.68 15.70
CA GLY A 27 -5.93 19.44 15.96
C GLY A 27 -4.61 19.42 15.18
N PRO A 28 -3.55 18.76 15.69
CA PRO A 28 -2.29 18.66 14.96
C PRO A 28 -2.57 18.08 13.58
N THR A 29 -2.18 18.81 12.53
CA THR A 29 -2.15 18.27 11.17
C THR A 29 -0.98 17.29 11.10
N ASN A 30 -1.18 16.09 11.65
CA ASN A 30 -0.26 14.99 11.50
C ASN A 30 -0.24 14.60 10.03
N ALA A 31 0.90 14.82 9.39
CA ALA A 31 1.11 14.48 7.99
C ALA A 31 1.30 12.96 7.77
N GLY A 32 1.65 12.22 8.83
CA GLY A 32 1.69 10.75 8.86
C GLY A 32 0.48 10.14 9.58
N VAL A 33 0.37 8.81 9.54
CA VAL A 33 -0.65 8.07 10.30
C VAL A 33 -0.32 8.04 11.79
N SER A 34 -1.29 7.65 12.61
CA SER A 34 -1.06 7.45 14.05
C SER A 34 -0.10 6.30 14.34
N GLU A 35 0.54 6.28 15.51
CA GLU A 35 1.36 5.16 15.98
C GLU A 35 0.58 3.84 16.03
N GLN A 36 -0.71 3.90 16.39
CA GLN A 36 -1.61 2.74 16.38
C GLN A 36 -1.80 2.17 14.98
N GLU A 37 -1.90 3.02 13.96
CA GLU A 37 -1.99 2.59 12.56
C GLU A 37 -0.65 2.07 12.04
N ALA A 38 0.45 2.76 12.37
CA ALA A 38 1.79 2.30 12.02
C ALA A 38 2.13 0.94 12.66
N ALA A 39 1.58 0.64 13.84
CA ALA A 39 1.75 -0.66 14.51
C ALA A 39 1.12 -1.84 13.73
N LYS A 40 0.26 -1.58 12.74
CA LYS A 40 -0.27 -2.59 11.82
C LYS A 40 0.78 -3.10 10.83
N LEU A 41 1.80 -2.29 10.52
CA LEU A 41 2.88 -2.66 9.61
C LEU A 41 3.76 -3.78 10.21
N GLY A 42 3.88 -4.88 9.47
CA GLY A 42 4.51 -6.11 9.91
C GLY A 42 3.60 -7.03 10.72
N LYS A 43 2.32 -6.67 10.92
CA LYS A 43 1.31 -7.49 11.60
C LYS A 43 0.14 -7.80 10.66
N GLU A 44 -0.83 -6.90 10.58
CA GLU A 44 -1.97 -6.99 9.66
C GLU A 44 -1.53 -6.67 8.23
N LEU A 45 -0.61 -5.73 8.10
CA LEU A 45 -0.04 -5.30 6.83
C LEU A 45 1.40 -5.83 6.70
N THR A 46 1.84 -6.00 5.47
CA THR A 46 3.26 -6.09 5.14
C THR A 46 3.99 -4.83 5.61
N PRO A 47 5.33 -4.83 5.74
CA PRO A 47 6.08 -3.63 6.13
C PRO A 47 5.84 -2.41 5.23
N VAL A 48 5.42 -2.63 3.99
CA VAL A 48 5.12 -1.58 3.00
C VAL A 48 3.63 -1.29 2.86
N GLY A 49 2.78 -1.84 3.73
CA GLY A 49 1.37 -1.47 3.83
C GLY A 49 0.38 -2.27 3.00
N ALA A 50 0.84 -3.23 2.19
CA ALA A 50 -0.07 -4.17 1.53
C ALA A 50 -0.68 -5.15 2.52
N GLU A 51 -1.87 -5.70 2.23
CA GLU A 51 -2.51 -6.78 2.99
C GLU A 51 -1.55 -7.96 3.19
N ARG A 52 -1.40 -8.45 4.43
CA ARG A 52 -0.51 -9.57 4.73
C ARG A 52 -1.21 -10.92 4.55
N ALA A 53 -2.50 -10.99 4.84
CA ALA A 53 -3.25 -12.23 4.77
C ALA A 53 -3.30 -12.82 3.35
N GLY A 54 -3.49 -14.14 3.27
CA GLY A 54 -3.90 -14.80 2.04
C GLY A 54 -5.38 -14.52 1.72
N ASN A 55 -5.81 -14.87 0.52
CA ASN A 55 -7.21 -14.72 0.16
C ASN A 55 -8.06 -15.91 0.64
N LYS A 56 -9.39 -15.74 0.64
CA LYS A 56 -10.32 -16.74 1.20
C LYS A 56 -10.35 -18.06 0.43
N ASP A 57 -10.10 -18.04 -0.88
CA ASP A 57 -10.14 -19.24 -1.72
C ASP A 57 -8.82 -20.03 -1.74
N GLY A 58 -7.78 -19.51 -1.08
CA GLY A 58 -6.48 -20.17 -0.94
C GLY A 58 -5.56 -20.07 -2.15
N SER A 59 -5.95 -19.40 -3.24
CA SER A 59 -5.11 -19.21 -4.43
C SER A 59 -3.98 -18.19 -4.25
N ILE A 60 -4.10 -17.30 -3.25
CA ILE A 60 -3.07 -16.34 -2.86
C ILE A 60 -2.64 -16.66 -1.43
N PRO A 61 -1.38 -17.09 -1.20
CA PRO A 61 -0.91 -17.40 0.15
C PRO A 61 -0.71 -16.15 1.00
N GLU A 62 -0.65 -16.33 2.32
CA GLU A 62 -0.16 -15.30 3.25
C GLU A 62 1.26 -14.87 2.91
N TRP A 63 1.56 -13.58 3.05
CA TRP A 63 2.94 -13.10 2.92
C TRP A 63 3.78 -13.43 4.16
N LYS A 64 4.89 -14.15 3.92
CA LYS A 64 5.76 -14.70 4.98
C LYS A 64 7.11 -14.00 5.12
N GLY A 65 7.28 -12.79 4.55
CA GLY A 65 8.56 -12.07 4.59
C GLY A 65 9.19 -11.84 3.22
N GLY A 66 8.71 -12.53 2.19
CA GLY A 66 9.35 -12.60 0.88
C GLY A 66 10.59 -13.50 0.88
N ASP A 67 11.10 -13.79 -0.31
CA ASP A 67 12.22 -14.68 -0.54
C ASP A 67 13.49 -13.86 -0.81
N LEU A 68 14.09 -13.38 0.28
CA LEU A 68 15.26 -12.50 0.23
C LEU A 68 16.59 -13.24 -0.02
N LYS A 69 16.56 -14.57 0.00
CA LYS A 69 17.75 -15.39 -0.23
C LYS A 69 17.91 -15.66 -1.71
N ALA A 70 19.13 -15.48 -2.20
CA ALA A 70 19.47 -15.91 -3.55
C ALA A 70 19.24 -17.43 -3.68
N PRO A 71 18.75 -17.91 -4.83
CA PRO A 71 18.62 -19.33 -5.09
C PRO A 71 19.96 -20.07 -4.90
N ALA A 72 19.90 -21.29 -4.37
CA ALA A 72 21.09 -22.06 -4.06
C ALA A 72 21.99 -22.22 -5.30
N GLY A 73 23.28 -21.91 -5.15
CA GLY A 73 24.26 -22.02 -6.23
C GLY A 73 24.29 -20.85 -7.24
N TRP A 74 23.38 -19.89 -7.13
CA TRP A 74 23.46 -18.68 -7.96
C TRP A 74 24.63 -17.78 -7.57
N LYS A 75 25.28 -17.19 -8.57
CA LYS A 75 26.41 -16.28 -8.41
C LYS A 75 26.13 -14.96 -9.12
N VAL A 76 26.68 -13.87 -8.59
CA VAL A 76 26.61 -12.56 -9.23
C VAL A 76 27.19 -12.66 -10.65
N GLY A 77 26.46 -12.14 -11.63
CA GLY A 77 26.81 -12.21 -13.06
C GLY A 77 26.31 -13.44 -13.80
N ALA A 78 25.81 -14.47 -13.11
CA ALA A 78 25.15 -15.61 -13.74
C ALA A 78 23.68 -15.28 -14.09
N PRO A 79 23.08 -15.93 -15.11
CA PRO A 79 21.65 -15.86 -15.37
C PRO A 79 20.86 -16.16 -14.08
N ARG A 80 19.81 -15.38 -13.81
CA ARG A 80 18.95 -15.64 -12.66
C ARG A 80 18.19 -16.96 -12.89
N PRO A 81 18.30 -17.95 -12.00
CA PRO A 81 17.53 -19.17 -12.11
C PRO A 81 16.07 -18.87 -11.78
N ASP A 82 15.18 -19.69 -12.31
CA ASP A 82 13.79 -19.72 -11.89
C ASP A 82 13.70 -20.37 -10.49
N PRO A 83 13.31 -19.62 -9.43
CA PRO A 83 13.19 -20.18 -8.09
C PRO A 83 12.03 -21.18 -7.94
N TYR A 84 11.11 -21.22 -8.91
CA TYR A 84 9.89 -22.05 -8.88
C TYR A 84 9.83 -23.05 -10.03
N ALA A 85 10.98 -23.42 -10.61
CA ALA A 85 11.06 -24.35 -11.74
C ALA A 85 10.42 -25.73 -11.47
N GLY A 86 10.23 -26.09 -10.19
CA GLY A 86 9.59 -27.33 -9.77
C GLY A 86 8.07 -27.24 -9.58
N ASP A 87 7.45 -26.07 -9.80
CA ASP A 87 6.01 -25.91 -9.59
C ASP A 87 5.20 -26.71 -10.60
N ALA A 88 4.23 -27.45 -10.07
CA ALA A 88 3.25 -28.14 -10.89
C ALA A 88 2.17 -27.17 -11.40
N LEU A 89 1.60 -27.49 -12.56
CA LEU A 89 0.43 -26.78 -13.07
C LEU A 89 -0.77 -26.98 -12.14
N VAL A 90 -1.40 -25.88 -11.77
CA VAL A 90 -2.73 -25.88 -11.14
C VAL A 90 -3.79 -26.17 -12.20
N ALA A 91 -3.63 -25.58 -13.38
CA ALA A 91 -4.51 -25.81 -14.53
C ALA A 91 -3.79 -25.48 -15.85
N ALA A 92 -4.29 -26.04 -16.95
CA ALA A 92 -3.97 -25.58 -18.29
C ALA A 92 -5.27 -25.17 -18.99
N ILE A 93 -5.36 -23.90 -19.37
CA ILE A 93 -6.55 -23.33 -20.01
C ILE A 93 -6.31 -23.32 -21.52
N ASP A 94 -7.23 -23.92 -22.27
CA ASP A 94 -7.20 -23.97 -23.72
C ASP A 94 -8.62 -23.73 -24.29
N ALA A 95 -8.73 -23.73 -25.62
CA ALA A 95 -10.00 -23.48 -26.29
C ALA A 95 -11.12 -24.45 -25.88
N GLY A 96 -10.80 -25.65 -25.40
CA GLY A 96 -11.77 -26.66 -24.98
C GLY A 96 -12.33 -26.45 -23.58
N ASN A 97 -11.67 -25.65 -22.73
CA ASN A 97 -12.11 -25.42 -21.35
C ASN A 97 -12.18 -23.95 -20.92
N VAL A 98 -11.79 -22.99 -21.78
CA VAL A 98 -11.72 -21.55 -21.46
C VAL A 98 -13.04 -20.99 -20.92
N ASP A 99 -14.18 -21.50 -21.37
CA ASP A 99 -15.49 -21.04 -20.91
C ASP A 99 -15.74 -21.34 -19.42
N LYS A 100 -15.04 -22.33 -18.84
CA LYS A 100 -15.06 -22.61 -17.39
C LYS A 100 -14.35 -21.53 -16.56
N TYR A 101 -13.50 -20.72 -17.20
CA TYR A 101 -12.65 -19.70 -16.55
C TYR A 101 -13.03 -18.27 -16.96
N LYS A 102 -14.15 -18.08 -17.67
CA LYS A 102 -14.55 -16.77 -18.21
C LYS A 102 -14.62 -15.66 -17.15
N ASP A 103 -15.01 -16.00 -15.92
CA ASP A 103 -15.12 -15.03 -14.81
C ASP A 103 -13.76 -14.64 -14.21
N LYS A 104 -12.67 -15.25 -14.69
CA LYS A 104 -11.28 -15.01 -14.28
C LYS A 104 -10.41 -14.44 -15.39
N LEU A 105 -10.96 -14.28 -16.60
CA LEU A 105 -10.23 -13.86 -17.79
C LEU A 105 -10.89 -12.64 -18.41
N SER A 106 -10.10 -11.74 -18.98
CA SER A 106 -10.63 -10.66 -19.81
C SER A 106 -11.13 -11.20 -21.15
N GLU A 107 -12.05 -10.48 -21.79
CA GLU A 107 -12.56 -10.85 -23.12
C GLU A 107 -11.43 -11.02 -24.15
N GLY A 108 -10.39 -10.18 -24.07
CA GLY A 108 -9.21 -10.29 -24.92
C GLY A 108 -8.40 -11.57 -24.69
N GLN A 109 -8.26 -12.02 -23.43
CA GLN A 109 -7.60 -13.30 -23.13
C GLN A 109 -8.41 -14.49 -23.64
N ILE A 110 -9.73 -14.46 -23.47
CA ILE A 110 -10.64 -15.50 -23.98
C ILE A 110 -10.56 -15.57 -25.50
N ALA A 111 -10.60 -14.42 -26.18
CA ALA A 111 -10.48 -14.34 -27.63
C ALA A 111 -9.13 -14.90 -28.12
N LEU A 112 -8.01 -14.53 -27.48
CA LEU A 112 -6.68 -15.04 -27.80
C LEU A 112 -6.63 -16.57 -27.74
N ILE A 113 -7.15 -17.17 -26.65
CA ILE A 113 -7.17 -18.61 -26.44
C ILE A 113 -8.01 -19.32 -27.51
N LYS A 114 -9.16 -18.76 -27.88
CA LYS A 114 -10.08 -19.36 -28.87
C LYS A 114 -9.56 -19.24 -30.31
N GLN A 115 -8.89 -18.13 -30.64
CA GLN A 115 -8.44 -17.84 -32.00
C GLN A 115 -7.15 -18.55 -32.37
N LEU A 116 -6.21 -18.67 -31.41
CA LEU A 116 -4.91 -19.27 -31.68
C LEU A 116 -4.95 -20.79 -31.47
N LYS A 117 -4.88 -21.53 -32.58
CA LYS A 117 -4.81 -23.00 -32.54
C LYS A 117 -3.59 -23.48 -31.73
N GLY A 118 -3.83 -24.36 -30.77
CA GLY A 118 -2.78 -24.93 -29.92
C GLY A 118 -2.32 -24.02 -28.77
N TYR A 119 -2.88 -22.81 -28.63
CA TYR A 119 -2.57 -21.94 -27.50
C TYR A 119 -3.06 -22.55 -26.19
N LYS A 120 -2.21 -22.50 -25.16
CA LYS A 120 -2.52 -22.91 -23.80
C LYS A 120 -2.00 -21.88 -22.81
N MET A 121 -2.85 -21.48 -21.88
CA MET A 121 -2.46 -20.67 -20.73
C MET A 121 -2.25 -21.59 -19.53
N ASN A 122 -0.99 -21.81 -19.19
CA ASN A 122 -0.58 -22.59 -18.03
C ASN A 122 -0.70 -21.73 -16.76
N LEU A 123 -1.43 -22.25 -15.77
CA LEU A 123 -1.62 -21.61 -14.48
C LEU A 123 -0.79 -22.34 -13.42
N TYR A 124 0.05 -21.60 -12.70
CA TYR A 124 0.91 -22.09 -11.62
C TYR A 124 0.47 -21.50 -10.27
N PRO A 125 0.94 -22.06 -9.14
CA PRO A 125 0.68 -21.50 -7.82
C PRO A 125 1.18 -20.06 -7.70
N SER A 126 0.45 -19.25 -6.92
CA SER A 126 0.89 -17.89 -6.61
C SER A 126 1.94 -17.92 -5.50
N HIS A 127 3.03 -17.17 -5.68
CA HIS A 127 4.03 -16.92 -4.64
C HIS A 127 4.08 -15.44 -4.27
N ARG A 128 4.18 -15.13 -2.97
CA ARG A 128 4.38 -13.75 -2.49
C ARG A 128 5.83 -13.55 -2.08
N SER A 129 6.72 -13.56 -3.06
CA SER A 129 8.18 -13.57 -2.88
C SER A 129 8.82 -12.19 -2.70
N CYS A 130 8.12 -11.11 -3.04
CA CYS A 130 8.66 -9.76 -2.86
C CYS A 130 8.80 -9.44 -1.38
N GLY A 131 10.03 -9.16 -0.95
CA GLY A 131 10.37 -8.65 0.37
C GLY A 131 11.38 -7.52 0.26
N TYR A 132 11.63 -6.83 1.37
CA TYR A 132 12.64 -5.78 1.46
C TYR A 132 13.62 -6.06 2.60
N PRO A 133 14.89 -5.63 2.49
CA PRO A 133 15.82 -5.67 3.61
C PRO A 133 15.28 -4.94 4.84
N ASP A 134 15.68 -5.38 6.03
CA ASP A 134 15.17 -4.82 7.30
C ASP A 134 15.35 -3.31 7.41
N ALA A 135 16.48 -2.78 6.93
CA ALA A 135 16.72 -1.34 6.91
C ALA A 135 15.66 -0.56 6.09
N VAL A 136 15.14 -1.13 5.00
CA VAL A 136 14.06 -0.52 4.22
C VAL A 136 12.74 -0.59 4.98
N ASN A 137 12.47 -1.72 5.65
CA ASN A 137 11.27 -1.91 6.46
C ASN A 137 11.23 -0.94 7.66
N GLU A 138 12.37 -0.74 8.33
CA GLU A 138 12.53 0.20 9.44
C GLU A 138 12.31 1.65 9.00
N ARG A 139 12.93 2.06 7.89
CA ARG A 139 12.74 3.40 7.31
C ARG A 139 11.30 3.62 6.88
N THR A 140 10.67 2.60 6.32
CA THR A 140 9.24 2.64 5.96
C THR A 140 8.36 2.83 7.20
N ARG A 141 8.67 2.13 8.30
CA ARG A 141 7.96 2.31 9.57
C ARG A 141 8.13 3.73 10.12
N ALA A 142 9.35 4.29 10.08
CA ALA A 142 9.61 5.67 10.48
C ALA A 142 8.84 6.68 9.61
N ASN A 143 8.69 6.38 8.32
CA ASN A 143 7.93 7.22 7.40
C ASN A 143 6.42 7.15 7.65
N ALA A 144 5.88 6.03 8.14
CA ALA A 144 4.46 5.90 8.43
C ALA A 144 3.92 7.02 9.32
N THR A 145 4.69 7.44 10.34
CA THR A 145 4.30 8.53 11.25
C THR A 145 5.01 9.84 10.96
N GLY A 146 6.17 9.79 10.28
CA GLY A 146 7.05 10.95 10.12
C GLY A 146 7.07 11.59 8.74
N ALA A 147 6.53 10.95 7.70
CA ALA A 147 6.56 11.50 6.35
C ALA A 147 5.51 12.61 6.16
N ALA A 148 5.83 13.58 5.30
CA ALA A 148 4.97 14.72 5.01
C ALA A 148 5.19 15.26 3.59
N MET A 149 4.09 15.64 2.95
CA MET A 149 4.10 16.45 1.73
C MET A 149 4.32 17.92 2.08
N ALA A 150 4.96 18.65 1.17
CA ALA A 150 5.07 20.10 1.24
C ALA A 150 3.72 20.76 0.96
N ALA A 151 3.59 22.03 1.34
CA ALA A 151 2.34 22.78 1.20
C ALA A 151 1.87 22.92 -0.25
N ASN A 152 2.76 22.75 -1.23
CA ASN A 152 2.41 22.78 -2.65
C ASN A 152 1.74 21.49 -3.16
N GLY A 153 1.66 20.44 -2.33
CA GLY A 153 0.96 19.20 -2.63
C GLY A 153 1.69 18.23 -3.57
N PHE A 154 2.88 18.59 -4.08
CA PHE A 154 3.63 17.75 -5.03
C PHE A 154 5.04 17.41 -4.54
N ASP A 155 5.65 18.27 -3.72
CA ASP A 155 6.98 18.00 -3.18
C ASP A 155 6.92 17.22 -1.87
N MET A 156 7.93 16.40 -1.61
CA MET A 156 8.15 15.78 -0.31
C MET A 156 8.78 16.78 0.65
N ALA A 157 8.08 17.17 1.73
CA ALA A 157 8.66 17.99 2.79
C ALA A 157 9.56 17.18 3.72
N LYS A 158 9.17 15.94 4.02
CA LYS A 158 9.90 15.05 4.93
C LYS A 158 9.66 13.59 4.56
N ALA A 159 10.73 12.83 4.43
CA ALA A 159 10.72 11.37 4.45
C ALA A 159 12.14 10.84 4.65
N THR A 160 12.25 9.66 5.24
CA THR A 160 13.49 8.91 5.35
C THR A 160 13.77 8.22 4.00
N PRO A 161 14.88 8.56 3.31
CA PRO A 161 15.18 8.00 1.99
C PRO A 161 15.37 6.48 2.00
N GLY A 162 14.93 5.82 0.92
CA GLY A 162 15.06 4.38 0.76
C GLY A 162 14.05 3.55 1.58
N GLY A 163 13.04 4.18 2.18
CA GLY A 163 11.81 3.52 2.65
C GLY A 163 10.61 3.97 1.81
N VAL A 164 9.47 3.28 1.93
CA VAL A 164 8.21 3.74 1.34
C VAL A 164 7.75 5.00 2.09
N PRO A 165 7.51 6.14 1.42
CA PRO A 165 7.15 7.39 2.10
C PRO A 165 5.80 7.33 2.82
N PHE A 166 4.77 6.78 2.17
CA PHE A 166 3.43 6.68 2.75
C PHE A 166 2.93 5.24 2.66
N PRO A 167 3.37 4.34 3.58
CA PRO A 167 2.96 2.94 3.53
C PRO A 167 1.47 2.74 3.86
N ILE A 168 0.83 3.66 4.57
CA ILE A 168 -0.61 3.62 4.85
C ILE A 168 -1.22 4.94 4.33
N PRO A 169 -1.36 5.10 3.01
CA PRO A 169 -1.85 6.35 2.45
C PRO A 169 -3.31 6.57 2.81
N LYS A 170 -3.66 7.79 3.25
CA LYS A 170 -5.05 8.22 3.49
C LYS A 170 -5.69 8.86 2.26
N ASN A 171 -4.86 9.31 1.33
CA ASN A 171 -5.22 9.85 0.04
C ASN A 171 -4.12 9.48 -0.97
N GLY A 172 -4.41 9.63 -2.26
CA GLY A 172 -3.46 9.38 -3.34
C GLY A 172 -2.77 10.65 -3.85
N ALA A 173 -2.51 11.62 -2.95
CA ALA A 173 -1.84 12.87 -3.30
C ALA A 173 -0.42 12.61 -3.83
#